data_AF-A0A938VBM6-F1
#
_entry.id   AF-A0A938VBM6-F1
#
_cell.length_a   1.000
_cell.length_b   1.000
_cell.length_c   1.000
_cell.angle_alpha   90.00
_cell.angle_beta   90.00
_cell.angle_gamma   90.00
#
_symmetry.space_group_name_H-M   'P 1'
#
loop_
_entity.id
_entity.type
_entity.pdbx_description
1 polymer ?
#
loop_
_entity_poly.entity_id
_entity_poly.type
_entity_poly.pdbx_seq_one_letter_code
_entity_poly.pdbx_strand_id
1 'polypeptide(L)'
;MHLSGTGKVEQARASHRRVRSRLGWAEIDTGGTRLASGITRHTMAAGCLAAVLVLARANIGQADGLALDEEIDGGRYFTQASPEASSAERLGFTVTDRDGVRFWSEFRRLGGTTTLGYPISRRFTLEGFTAQAFQRGILRWHPEAGEGHLYNVMDASSILTIDAHALAAHFLPTHAPQATAKEQDGWLSQDGGIHAKYRSIDRAAEVLGSPTAPPADFGPVVALRFQRGVIHRWKSTHPWTDDHGASLANVGDLARERGLIPAAALQPEPPPTEAERARVRAARGLEVTGVATWYGRDFHGALMANGRPFNMWNPSTAASNIFPLGSLLRVTRVVTGASIVVRVTDRGAFRHPNLVDLSYAAFASFADPDDGVIRVRVERVG
;
A
#
# COMPACT_ATOMS: atom_id res chain seq x y z
N MET A 1 -4.45 -60.92 -44.19
CA MET A 1 -3.11 -60.46 -43.77
C MET A 1 -2.74 -59.26 -44.63
N HIS A 2 -2.30 -58.18 -44.01
CA HIS A 2 -2.22 -56.81 -44.56
C HIS A 2 -1.45 -56.69 -45.89
N LEU A 3 -2.04 -55.93 -46.81
CA LEU A 3 -1.41 -55.36 -48.00
C LEU A 3 -1.42 -53.82 -47.92
N SER A 4 -0.47 -53.28 -48.66
CA SER A 4 0.15 -51.96 -48.69
C SER A 4 -0.61 -50.81 -49.36
N GLY A 5 -0.12 -49.58 -49.13
CA GLY A 5 -0.11 -48.45 -50.08
C GLY A 5 -1.28 -47.47 -49.93
N THR A 6 -1.23 -46.18 -50.27
CA THR A 6 -0.26 -45.27 -50.93
C THR A 6 -0.92 -43.86 -50.96
N GLY A 7 -0.13 -42.78 -51.10
CA GLY A 7 -0.56 -41.48 -51.68
C GLY A 7 -0.55 -40.28 -50.70
N LYS A 8 0.39 -39.33 -50.74
CA LYS A 8 0.69 -38.22 -51.69
C LYS A 8 -0.34 -37.07 -51.74
N VAL A 9 0.19 -35.84 -51.49
CA VAL A 9 -0.06 -34.56 -52.25
C VAL A 9 -1.38 -33.85 -51.88
N GLU A 10 -1.54 -32.52 -51.69
CA GLU A 10 -0.79 -31.30 -52.04
C GLU A 10 -1.24 -30.08 -51.17
N GLN A 11 -0.62 -28.95 -51.51
CA GLN A 11 -0.52 -27.60 -50.93
C GLN A 11 -1.73 -26.65 -51.09
N ALA A 12 -1.73 -25.58 -50.27
CA ALA A 12 -1.75 -24.15 -50.66
C ALA A 12 -1.44 -23.32 -49.39
N ARG A 13 -0.36 -22.52 -49.18
CA ARG A 13 0.26 -21.36 -49.89
C ARG A 13 -0.77 -20.28 -50.25
N ALA A 14 -0.59 -18.99 -49.98
CA ALA A 14 0.55 -18.17 -49.56
C ALA A 14 0.05 -16.83 -48.95
N SER A 15 0.81 -16.13 -48.10
CA SER A 15 1.64 -14.95 -48.47
C SER A 15 1.42 -13.88 -47.35
N HIS A 16 2.29 -12.95 -46.92
CA HIS A 16 3.42 -12.27 -47.55
C HIS A 16 4.36 -11.69 -46.45
N ARG A 17 5.67 -11.84 -46.70
CA ARG A 17 6.85 -10.98 -46.40
C ARG A 17 7.08 -10.33 -45.01
N ARG A 18 8.20 -10.77 -44.42
CA ARG A 18 9.18 -9.94 -43.68
C ARG A 18 9.95 -9.05 -44.66
N VAL A 19 10.28 -7.84 -44.23
CA VAL A 19 11.35 -7.00 -44.81
C VAL A 19 12.50 -6.93 -43.79
N ARG A 20 13.71 -7.10 -44.32
CA ARG A 20 15.01 -7.16 -43.62
C ARG A 20 15.62 -5.77 -43.50
N SER A 21 16.27 -5.53 -42.35
CA SER A 21 17.55 -4.84 -42.11
C SER A 21 18.19 -3.97 -43.20
N ARG A 22 18.67 -2.78 -42.82
CA ARG A 22 20.10 -2.35 -42.88
C ARG A 22 20.26 -0.88 -42.46
N LEU A 23 21.51 -0.52 -42.16
CA LEU A 23 22.09 0.78 -41.74
C LEU A 23 22.27 0.84 -40.21
N GLY A 24 23.45 1.09 -39.65
CA GLY A 24 24.71 1.56 -40.21
C GLY A 24 25.50 2.20 -39.07
N TRP A 25 26.81 1.97 -39.07
CA TRP A 25 27.79 2.28 -38.02
C TRP A 25 27.94 3.77 -37.70
N ALA A 26 28.29 4.08 -36.45
CA ALA A 26 29.15 5.22 -36.11
C ALA A 26 29.81 4.98 -34.74
N GLU A 27 31.01 4.43 -34.80
CA GLU A 27 32.03 4.38 -33.75
C GLU A 27 32.85 5.67 -33.90
N ILE A 28 33.03 6.43 -32.81
CA ILE A 28 34.00 7.54 -32.74
C ILE A 28 34.84 7.29 -31.50
N ASP A 29 36.05 6.80 -31.75
CA ASP A 29 37.20 6.87 -30.87
C ASP A 29 38.12 7.98 -31.38
N THR A 30 38.56 8.87 -30.49
CA THR A 30 39.81 9.61 -30.67
C THR A 30 40.42 9.90 -29.30
N GLY A 31 41.70 9.53 -29.16
CA GLY A 31 42.56 9.60 -27.97
C GLY A 31 42.66 10.98 -27.30
N GLY A 32 43.23 11.12 -26.11
CA GLY A 32 44.48 10.54 -25.61
C GLY A 32 45.59 11.59 -25.68
N THR A 33 46.08 12.09 -24.54
CA THR A 33 47.53 12.29 -24.21
C THR A 33 47.78 13.12 -22.93
N ARG A 34 48.55 12.49 -22.01
CA ARG A 34 49.74 12.95 -21.27
C ARG A 34 49.73 14.14 -20.28
N LEU A 35 50.04 13.78 -19.03
CA LEU A 35 51.16 14.22 -18.16
C LEU A 35 51.47 15.71 -18.00
N ALA A 36 51.33 16.20 -16.75
CA ALA A 36 52.37 17.02 -16.12
C ALA A 36 52.28 16.93 -14.58
N SER A 37 53.43 16.66 -13.98
CA SER A 37 53.77 16.67 -12.55
C SER A 37 53.62 18.05 -11.90
N GLY A 38 53.23 18.08 -10.62
CA GLY A 38 53.28 19.30 -9.82
C GLY A 38 53.04 19.04 -8.34
N ILE A 39 54.12 18.85 -7.61
CA ILE A 39 54.23 18.84 -6.15
C ILE A 39 53.52 20.08 -5.56
N THR A 40 52.75 19.97 -4.47
CA THR A 40 53.11 20.47 -3.11
C THR A 40 51.87 20.59 -2.19
N ARG A 41 52.06 20.16 -0.93
CA ARG A 41 51.49 20.66 0.33
C ARG A 41 50.06 20.27 0.76
N HIS A 42 50.04 19.91 2.04
CA HIS A 42 48.92 19.47 2.86
C HIS A 42 47.79 20.49 2.95
N THR A 43 46.57 19.99 2.89
CA THR A 43 45.42 20.50 3.65
C THR A 43 44.49 19.33 3.94
N MET A 44 44.38 18.98 5.22
CA MET A 44 43.29 18.14 5.71
C MET A 44 41.98 18.93 5.54
N ALA A 45 41.19 18.57 4.54
CA ALA A 45 39.81 19.02 4.42
C ALA A 45 38.92 18.02 5.14
N ALA A 46 38.45 18.40 6.33
CA ALA A 46 37.35 17.73 7.00
C ALA A 46 36.11 17.80 6.10
N GLY A 47 35.70 16.64 5.57
CA GLY A 47 34.48 16.49 4.80
C GLY A 47 33.25 16.60 5.72
N CYS A 48 32.77 17.82 5.93
CA CYS A 48 31.40 18.06 6.38
C CYS A 48 30.46 17.74 5.22
N LEU A 49 29.89 16.54 5.21
CA LEU A 49 28.78 16.18 4.32
C LEU A 49 27.52 16.91 4.85
N ALA A 50 27.35 18.17 4.45
CA ALA A 50 26.09 18.88 4.65
C ALA A 50 25.04 18.28 3.72
N ALA A 51 24.06 17.58 4.28
CA ALA A 51 22.86 17.19 3.55
C ALA A 51 22.08 18.46 3.19
N VAL A 52 22.22 18.91 1.95
CA VAL A 52 21.43 20.02 1.38
C VAL A 52 20.02 19.50 1.10
N LEU A 53 19.08 19.85 1.98
CA LEU A 53 17.64 19.69 1.73
C LEU A 53 17.19 20.82 0.79
N VAL A 54 17.11 20.52 -0.51
CA VAL A 54 16.49 21.41 -1.50
C VAL A 54 14.97 21.32 -1.33
N LEU A 55 14.38 22.31 -0.66
CA LEU A 55 12.92 22.49 -0.63
C LEU A 55 12.48 23.22 -1.91
N ALA A 56 12.00 22.45 -2.88
CA ALA A 56 11.25 23.02 -4.00
C ALA A 56 9.86 23.47 -3.50
N ARG A 57 9.62 24.78 -3.51
CA ARG A 57 8.26 25.35 -3.35
C ARG A 57 7.51 25.20 -4.67
N ALA A 58 6.49 24.36 -4.70
CA ALA A 58 5.46 24.40 -5.73
C ALA A 58 4.20 25.05 -5.14
N ASN A 59 3.90 26.27 -5.60
CA ASN A 59 2.56 26.84 -5.49
C ASN A 59 1.65 26.06 -6.44
N ILE A 60 0.75 25.25 -5.89
CA ILE A 60 -0.32 24.62 -6.67
C ILE A 60 -1.63 25.31 -6.25
N GLY A 61 -2.18 26.08 -7.19
CA GLY A 61 -3.54 26.60 -7.12
C GLY A 61 -4.56 25.47 -7.08
N GLN A 62 -5.69 25.75 -6.45
CA GLN A 62 -6.81 24.83 -6.21
C GLN A 62 -7.18 24.03 -7.47
N ALA A 63 -7.00 22.72 -7.39
CA ALA A 63 -7.72 21.74 -8.18
C ALA A 63 -8.47 20.84 -7.18
N ASP A 64 -9.78 20.72 -7.34
CA ASP A 64 -10.64 19.93 -6.48
C ASP A 64 -10.23 18.45 -6.42
N GLY A 65 -10.03 17.94 -5.20
CA GLY A 65 -10.41 16.59 -4.76
C GLY A 65 -9.83 15.37 -5.48
N LEU A 66 -8.60 14.98 -5.16
CA LEU A 66 -8.16 13.58 -5.21
C LEU A 66 -7.52 13.24 -3.87
N ALA A 67 -8.21 12.46 -3.04
CA ALA A 67 -7.56 11.86 -1.88
C ALA A 67 -6.38 11.04 -2.40
N LEU A 68 -5.15 11.44 -2.05
CA LEU A 68 -3.94 10.69 -2.42
C LEU A 68 -4.07 9.26 -1.90
N ASP A 69 -4.66 9.05 -0.72
CA ASP A 69 -4.88 7.72 -0.16
C ASP A 69 -6.28 7.18 -0.48
N GLU A 70 -6.33 5.93 -0.96
CA GLU A 70 -7.55 5.29 -1.43
C GLU A 70 -8.02 4.18 -0.47
N GLU A 71 -9.31 4.08 -0.24
CA GLU A 71 -9.87 2.95 0.51
C GLU A 71 -9.92 1.69 -0.36
N ILE A 72 -9.61 0.55 0.25
CA ILE A 72 -9.64 -0.76 -0.40
C ILE A 72 -10.43 -1.74 0.47
N ASP A 73 -10.79 -2.89 -0.11
CA ASP A 73 -11.46 -3.93 0.65
C ASP A 73 -10.60 -4.39 1.84
N GLY A 74 -11.18 -4.28 3.03
CA GLY A 74 -10.52 -4.54 4.31
C GLY A 74 -9.33 -3.63 4.63
N GLY A 75 -9.15 -2.46 4.00
CA GLY A 75 -7.92 -1.69 4.21
C GLY A 75 -7.86 -0.31 3.59
N ARG A 76 -6.63 0.20 3.48
CA ARG A 76 -6.30 1.44 2.77
C ARG A 76 -5.03 1.31 1.95
N TYR A 77 -5.00 1.97 0.80
CA TYR A 77 -3.85 2.18 -0.06
C TYR A 77 -3.30 3.60 0.17
N PHE A 78 -2.00 3.71 0.37
CA PHE A 78 -1.31 4.96 0.65
C PHE A 78 -0.37 5.33 -0.49
N THR A 79 -0.53 6.53 -1.06
CA THR A 79 0.14 6.95 -2.31
C THR A 79 1.45 7.72 -2.08
N GLN A 80 2.02 7.70 -0.88
CA GLN A 80 3.30 8.35 -0.59
C GLN A 80 4.30 7.38 0.04
N ALA A 81 5.43 7.20 -0.67
CA ALA A 81 6.81 7.08 -0.14
C ALA A 81 7.79 6.35 -1.10
N SER A 82 7.59 6.39 -2.43
CA SER A 82 8.71 6.16 -3.35
C SER A 82 9.35 7.51 -3.71
N PRO A 83 10.67 7.70 -3.58
CA PRO A 83 11.38 8.87 -4.11
C PRO A 83 11.13 9.12 -5.61
N GLU A 84 10.60 8.11 -6.32
CA GLU A 84 10.25 8.14 -7.75
C GLU A 84 8.81 8.60 -8.01
N ALA A 85 8.06 9.06 -7.00
CA ALA A 85 6.65 9.47 -7.08
C ALA A 85 6.35 10.66 -8.02
N SER A 86 7.33 11.11 -8.82
CA SER A 86 7.09 11.85 -10.05
C SER A 86 6.55 10.98 -11.19
N SER A 87 6.46 9.65 -11.04
CA SER A 87 5.95 8.77 -12.08
C SER A 87 4.41 8.79 -12.13
N ALA A 88 3.86 8.81 -13.34
CA ALA A 88 2.43 8.83 -13.64
C ALA A 88 1.61 7.68 -13.01
N GLU A 89 2.27 6.70 -12.38
CA GLU A 89 1.71 5.44 -11.92
C GLU A 89 1.17 5.47 -10.49
N ARG A 90 1.47 6.51 -9.69
CA ARG A 90 0.95 6.68 -8.30
C ARG A 90 1.14 5.43 -7.42
N LEU A 91 2.32 4.83 -7.48
CA LEU A 91 2.67 3.63 -6.70
C LEU A 91 2.68 3.91 -5.18
N GLY A 92 2.44 2.87 -4.38
CA GLY A 92 2.18 3.02 -2.96
C GLY A 92 2.18 1.69 -2.21
N PHE A 93 1.63 1.69 -0.99
CA PHE A 93 1.55 0.48 -0.16
C PHE A 93 0.16 0.30 0.43
N THR A 94 -0.27 -0.96 0.51
CA THR A 94 -1.54 -1.32 1.14
C THR A 94 -1.35 -1.69 2.61
N VAL A 95 -2.29 -1.29 3.47
CA VAL A 95 -2.42 -1.78 4.85
C VAL A 95 -3.81 -2.38 4.97
N THR A 96 -3.90 -3.68 5.26
CA THR A 96 -5.14 -4.45 5.09
C THR A 96 -5.40 -5.41 6.24
N ASP A 97 -6.66 -5.81 6.39
CA ASP A 97 -7.17 -6.92 7.19
C ASP A 97 -7.52 -8.07 6.25
N ARG A 98 -6.52 -8.87 5.90
CA ARG A 98 -6.65 -10.01 4.99
C ARG A 98 -5.82 -11.19 5.47
N ASP A 99 -6.23 -12.39 5.04
CA ASP A 99 -5.52 -13.65 5.30
C ASP A 99 -5.31 -13.92 6.79
N GLY A 100 -6.30 -13.55 7.62
CA GLY A 100 -6.24 -13.72 9.07
C GLY A 100 -5.33 -12.71 9.80
N VAL A 101 -4.70 -11.77 9.10
CA VAL A 101 -3.83 -10.73 9.67
C VAL A 101 -4.54 -9.38 9.63
N ARG A 102 -4.77 -8.78 10.80
CA ARG A 102 -5.59 -7.56 10.96
C ARG A 102 -4.77 -6.27 11.08
N PHE A 103 -3.82 -6.06 10.18
CA PHE A 103 -2.94 -4.88 10.25
C PHE A 103 -3.64 -3.55 10.03
N TRP A 104 -4.72 -3.48 9.26
CA TRP A 104 -5.46 -2.24 9.12
C TRP A 104 -6.19 -1.85 10.41
N SER A 105 -6.83 -2.82 11.05
CA SER A 105 -7.45 -2.63 12.37
C SER A 105 -6.42 -2.18 13.41
N GLU A 106 -5.28 -2.86 13.48
CA GLU A 106 -4.22 -2.57 14.45
C GLU A 106 -3.53 -1.22 14.18
N PHE A 107 -3.24 -0.91 12.92
CA PHE A 107 -2.71 0.39 12.51
C PHE A 107 -3.62 1.53 12.98
N ARG A 108 -4.94 1.41 12.79
CA ARG A 108 -5.90 2.40 13.26
C ARG A 108 -5.96 2.46 14.80
N ARG A 109 -5.96 1.30 15.46
CA ARG A 109 -5.99 1.19 16.93
C ARG A 109 -4.79 1.89 17.58
N LEU A 110 -3.63 1.86 16.92
CA LEU A 110 -2.39 2.50 17.37
C LEU A 110 -2.27 3.98 16.97
N GLY A 111 -3.29 4.58 16.35
CA GLY A 111 -3.31 6.00 15.97
C GLY A 111 -2.86 6.30 14.54
N GLY A 112 -2.71 5.28 13.69
CA GLY A 112 -2.52 5.41 12.25
C GLY A 112 -1.27 6.19 11.84
N THR A 113 -1.39 7.04 10.82
CA THR A 113 -0.26 7.82 10.26
C THR A 113 0.28 8.84 11.25
N THR A 114 -0.53 9.32 12.20
CA THR A 114 -0.07 10.24 13.25
C THR A 114 0.97 9.58 14.14
N THR A 115 0.78 8.31 14.48
CA THR A 115 1.68 7.55 15.37
C THR A 115 2.76 6.80 14.60
N LEU A 116 2.36 5.95 13.65
CA LEU A 116 3.28 5.04 12.95
C LEU A 116 3.88 5.63 11.68
N GLY A 117 3.33 6.75 11.18
CA GLY A 117 3.68 7.30 9.87
C GLY A 117 3.09 6.48 8.73
N TYR A 118 3.50 6.80 7.51
CA TYR A 118 3.05 6.07 6.31
C TYR A 118 3.70 4.68 6.23
N PRO A 119 3.02 3.69 5.62
CA PRO A 119 3.64 2.40 5.31
C PRO A 119 4.81 2.59 4.34
N ILE A 120 5.92 1.89 4.60
CA ILE A 120 7.13 1.92 3.76
C ILE A 120 7.45 0.54 3.18
N SER A 121 6.55 -0.43 3.35
CA SER A 121 6.73 -1.79 2.88
C SER A 121 5.40 -2.51 2.70
N ARG A 122 5.45 -3.55 1.86
CA ARG A 122 4.49 -4.65 1.82
C ARG A 122 4.69 -5.56 3.03
N ARG A 123 3.75 -6.48 3.26
CA ARG A 123 3.92 -7.51 4.30
C ARG A 123 5.15 -8.36 4.02
N PHE A 124 5.91 -8.71 5.06
CA PHE A 124 7.11 -9.55 4.98
C PHE A 124 7.23 -10.43 6.23
N THR A 125 8.21 -11.33 6.24
CA THR A 125 8.49 -12.16 7.43
C THR A 125 9.63 -11.53 8.23
N LEU A 126 9.40 -11.28 9.51
CA LEU A 126 10.40 -10.82 10.47
C LEU A 126 10.40 -11.77 11.66
N GLU A 127 11.51 -12.48 11.88
CA GLU A 127 11.66 -13.44 12.99
C GLU A 127 10.54 -14.50 13.05
N GLY A 128 10.07 -14.95 11.89
CA GLY A 128 8.98 -15.95 11.79
C GLY A 128 7.57 -15.36 11.89
N PHE A 129 7.40 -14.07 12.18
CA PHE A 129 6.11 -13.41 12.22
C PHE A 129 5.83 -12.64 10.92
N THR A 130 4.57 -12.62 10.49
CA THR A 130 4.12 -11.66 9.48
C THR A 130 4.29 -10.25 10.03
N ALA A 131 4.94 -9.37 9.29
CA ALA A 131 5.26 -8.01 9.68
C ALA A 131 4.97 -7.02 8.56
N GLN A 132 4.82 -5.76 8.91
CA GLN A 132 4.76 -4.64 7.97
C GLN A 132 5.42 -3.42 8.61
N ALA A 133 6.29 -2.75 7.85
CA ALA A 133 7.01 -1.56 8.29
C ALA A 133 6.33 -0.27 7.86
N PHE A 134 6.41 0.71 8.76
CA PHE A 134 5.95 2.08 8.65
C PHE A 134 7.12 3.00 8.97
N GLN A 135 7.03 4.29 8.62
CA GLN A 135 8.12 5.24 8.85
C GLN A 135 8.63 5.25 10.30
N ARG A 136 7.75 5.07 11.29
CA ARG A 136 8.07 5.17 12.73
C ARG A 136 8.01 3.85 13.49
N GLY A 137 7.91 2.71 12.80
CA GLY A 137 7.89 1.41 13.50
C GLY A 137 7.60 0.22 12.58
N ILE A 138 7.65 -0.97 13.15
CA ILE A 138 7.30 -2.22 12.44
C ILE A 138 6.23 -2.93 13.26
N LEU A 139 5.09 -3.22 12.63
CA LEU A 139 4.01 -3.99 13.24
C LEU A 139 4.20 -5.46 12.91
N ARG A 140 4.10 -6.35 13.90
CA ARG A 140 4.11 -7.80 13.72
C ARG A 140 2.79 -8.42 14.16
N TRP A 141 2.34 -9.43 13.43
CA TRP A 141 1.14 -10.18 13.76
C TRP A 141 1.46 -11.36 14.65
N HIS A 142 0.78 -11.47 15.79
CA HIS A 142 0.87 -12.59 16.72
C HIS A 142 -0.40 -13.44 16.59
N PRO A 143 -0.40 -14.53 15.80
CA PRO A 143 -1.61 -15.28 15.45
C PRO A 143 -2.28 -15.95 16.67
N GLU A 144 -1.49 -16.35 17.67
CA GLU A 144 -2.00 -16.97 18.91
C GLU A 144 -2.82 -15.98 19.75
N ALA A 145 -2.40 -14.72 19.78
CA ALA A 145 -3.11 -13.65 20.48
C ALA A 145 -4.21 -13.01 19.62
N GLY A 146 -4.10 -13.11 18.29
CA GLY A 146 -4.96 -12.39 17.35
C GLY A 146 -4.73 -10.88 17.37
N GLU A 147 -3.49 -10.44 17.67
CA GLU A 147 -3.13 -9.04 17.88
C GLU A 147 -1.88 -8.62 17.08
N GLY A 148 -1.77 -7.32 16.82
CA GLY A 148 -0.59 -6.71 16.22
C GLY A 148 0.26 -6.03 17.27
N HIS A 149 1.52 -6.42 17.42
CA HIS A 149 2.45 -5.83 18.37
C HIS A 149 3.58 -5.10 17.63
N LEU A 150 3.97 -3.93 18.13
CA LEU A 150 5.09 -3.20 17.58
C LEU A 150 6.41 -3.86 17.98
N TYR A 151 7.25 -4.08 16.99
CA TYR A 151 8.58 -4.63 17.15
C TYR A 151 9.49 -3.63 17.86
N ASN A 152 10.36 -4.12 18.74
CA ASN A 152 11.39 -3.32 19.42
C ASN A 152 12.51 -2.98 18.43
N VAL A 153 12.23 -2.09 17.48
CA VAL A 153 13.18 -1.67 16.44
C VAL A 153 14.50 -1.21 17.06
N MET A 154 14.44 -0.47 18.17
CA MET A 154 15.64 0.06 18.82
C MET A 154 16.45 -1.03 19.56
N ASP A 155 15.88 -2.20 19.80
CA ASP A 155 16.57 -3.31 20.46
C ASP A 155 17.05 -4.37 19.43
N ALA A 156 16.79 -4.16 18.14
CA ALA A 156 17.24 -5.06 17.08
C ALA A 156 18.77 -5.08 17.01
N SER A 157 19.36 -6.26 16.79
CA SER A 157 20.82 -6.42 16.73
C SER A 157 21.48 -5.50 15.70
N SER A 158 20.87 -5.33 14.52
CA SER A 158 21.35 -4.43 13.46
C SER A 158 21.35 -2.94 13.86
N ILE A 159 20.54 -2.56 14.85
CA ILE A 159 20.50 -1.20 15.41
C ILE A 159 21.45 -1.06 16.59
N LEU A 160 21.55 -2.09 17.44
CA LEU A 160 22.43 -2.09 18.61
C LEU A 160 23.93 -2.13 18.25
N THR A 161 24.28 -2.64 17.07
CA THR A 161 25.67 -2.65 16.59
C THR A 161 26.10 -1.34 15.92
N ILE A 162 25.20 -0.35 15.79
CA ILE A 162 25.56 0.96 15.22
C ILE A 162 26.44 1.70 16.23
N ASP A 163 27.56 2.25 15.75
CA ASP A 163 28.44 3.05 16.58
C ASP A 163 27.78 4.36 17.03
N ALA A 164 28.24 4.91 18.16
CA ALA A 164 27.65 6.09 18.77
C ALA A 164 27.67 7.33 17.87
N HIS A 165 28.67 7.47 16.98
CA HIS A 165 28.77 8.60 16.07
C HIS A 165 27.71 8.50 14.96
N ALA A 166 27.52 7.31 14.38
CA ALA A 166 26.45 7.08 13.42
C ALA A 166 25.06 7.23 14.05
N LEU A 167 24.84 6.80 15.29
CA LEU A 167 23.59 7.06 16.01
C LEU A 167 23.34 8.57 16.23
N ALA A 168 24.38 9.32 16.62
CA ALA A 168 24.29 10.76 16.82
C ALA A 168 23.92 11.52 15.53
N ALA A 169 24.36 11.04 14.35
CA ALA A 169 23.98 11.60 13.06
C ALA A 169 22.46 11.52 12.77
N HIS A 170 21.74 10.62 13.45
CA HIS A 170 20.28 10.50 13.40
C HIS A 170 19.58 11.04 14.67
N PHE A 171 20.30 11.73 15.57
CA PHE A 171 19.81 12.19 16.87
C PHE A 171 19.25 11.05 17.75
N LEU A 172 19.94 9.90 17.76
CA LEU A 172 19.55 8.72 18.52
C LEU A 172 20.46 8.54 19.73
N PRO A 173 19.93 8.52 20.96
CA PRO A 173 20.72 8.19 22.15
C PRO A 173 21.28 6.77 22.06
N THR A 174 22.51 6.56 22.58
CA THR A 174 23.10 5.23 22.76
C THR A 174 22.32 4.44 23.81
N HIS A 175 22.12 3.14 23.59
CA HIS A 175 21.42 2.27 24.53
C HIS A 175 22.14 2.18 25.90
N ALA A 176 21.38 2.23 27.00
CA ALA A 176 21.88 2.11 28.38
C ALA A 176 21.26 0.88 29.10
N PRO A 177 21.79 -0.34 28.88
CA PRO A 177 21.15 -1.61 29.28
C PRO A 177 21.09 -1.89 30.79
N GLN A 178 21.73 -1.09 31.64
CA GLN A 178 21.89 -1.38 33.07
C GLN A 178 20.99 -0.57 34.00
N ALA A 179 20.01 0.16 33.47
CA ALA A 179 19.12 0.97 34.29
C ALA A 179 18.00 0.16 34.96
N THR A 180 17.71 0.50 36.21
CA THR A 180 16.55 0.02 36.96
C THR A 180 15.26 0.61 36.40
N ALA A 181 14.12 -0.05 36.65
CA ALA A 181 12.80 0.48 36.24
C ALA A 181 12.55 1.91 36.78
N LYS A 182 12.99 2.19 38.01
CA LYS A 182 12.89 3.53 38.62
C LYS A 182 13.70 4.58 37.88
N GLU A 183 14.89 4.24 37.39
CA GLU A 183 15.71 5.15 36.59
C GLU A 183 15.08 5.38 35.21
N GLN A 184 14.57 4.33 34.57
CA GLN A 184 13.87 4.42 33.30
C GLN A 184 12.64 5.35 33.38
N ASP A 185 11.82 5.20 34.42
CA ASP A 185 10.68 6.08 34.68
C ASP A 185 11.11 7.53 34.97
N GLY A 186 12.24 7.69 35.68
CA GLY A 186 12.83 8.99 35.97
C GLY A 186 13.23 9.76 34.71
N TRP A 187 13.77 9.08 33.70
CA TRP A 187 14.22 9.70 32.45
C TRP A 187 13.09 10.39 31.67
N LEU A 188 11.89 9.81 31.67
CA LEU A 188 10.74 10.40 30.99
C LEU A 188 10.35 11.77 31.58
N SER A 189 10.62 11.96 32.88
CA SER A 189 10.25 13.18 33.61
C SER A 189 11.30 14.29 33.52
N GLN A 190 12.47 14.04 32.94
CA GLN A 190 13.57 15.01 32.88
C GLN A 190 13.36 16.11 31.82
N ASP A 191 12.48 15.89 30.85
CA ASP A 191 12.17 16.88 29.81
C ASP A 191 10.65 17.04 29.62
N GLY A 192 10.14 18.24 29.90
CA GLY A 192 8.71 18.52 29.90
C GLY A 192 8.04 18.38 28.53
N GLY A 193 8.73 18.71 27.44
CA GLY A 193 8.17 18.58 26.08
C GLY A 193 8.13 17.12 25.63
N ILE A 194 9.16 16.34 25.96
CA ILE A 194 9.16 14.88 25.73
C ILE A 194 8.06 14.21 26.54
N HIS A 195 7.91 14.57 27.83
CA HIS A 195 6.86 14.01 28.68
C HIS A 195 5.46 14.37 28.16
N ALA A 196 5.24 15.63 27.76
CA ALA A 196 3.98 16.06 27.17
C ALA A 196 3.66 15.29 25.88
N LYS A 197 4.66 15.09 25.00
CA LYS A 197 4.51 14.26 23.81
C LYS A 197 4.11 12.83 24.14
N TYR A 198 4.83 12.21 25.08
CA TYR A 198 4.53 10.84 25.49
C TYR A 198 3.08 10.71 25.97
N ARG A 199 2.60 11.66 26.77
CA ARG A 199 1.21 11.65 27.27
C ARG A 199 0.16 11.94 26.20
N SER A 200 0.52 12.61 25.10
CA SER A 200 -0.41 12.87 24.00
C SER A 200 -0.57 11.69 23.04
N ILE A 201 0.35 10.71 23.10
CA ILE A 201 0.25 9.47 22.33
C ILE A 201 -0.70 8.51 23.05
N ASP A 202 -1.81 8.16 22.39
CA ASP A 202 -2.68 7.11 22.91
C ASP A 202 -1.90 5.80 23.03
N ARG A 203 -2.04 5.14 24.17
CA ARG A 203 -1.33 3.88 24.49
C ARG A 203 0.19 3.97 24.32
N ALA A 204 0.79 5.09 24.70
CA ALA A 204 2.23 5.37 24.53
C ALA A 204 3.17 4.22 24.98
N ALA A 205 2.85 3.53 26.09
CA ALA A 205 3.64 2.40 26.56
C ALA A 205 3.66 1.22 25.57
N GLU A 206 2.56 0.98 24.86
CA GLU A 206 2.51 -0.02 23.80
C GLU A 206 3.27 0.47 22.56
N VAL A 207 3.09 1.75 22.21
CA VAL A 207 3.71 2.37 21.02
C VAL A 207 5.23 2.42 21.12
N LEU A 208 5.75 2.90 22.24
CA LEU A 208 7.16 3.22 22.42
C LEU A 208 7.90 2.18 23.28
N GLY A 209 7.20 1.51 24.20
CA GLY A 209 7.84 0.70 25.24
C GLY A 209 8.49 1.55 26.32
N SER A 210 9.36 0.94 27.12
CA SER A 210 10.07 1.65 28.19
C SER A 210 11.22 2.50 27.65
N PRO A 211 11.57 3.62 28.31
CA PRO A 211 12.82 4.32 28.06
C PRO A 211 14.03 3.40 28.23
N THR A 212 15.02 3.50 27.33
CA THR A 212 16.22 2.64 27.33
C THR A 212 17.53 3.42 27.37
N ALA A 213 17.47 4.74 27.47
CA ALA A 213 18.60 5.62 27.75
C ALA A 213 18.10 6.94 28.37
N PRO A 214 18.92 7.66 29.16
CA PRO A 214 18.59 9.03 29.58
C PRO A 214 18.43 9.97 28.37
N PRO A 215 17.71 11.09 28.51
CA PRO A 215 17.65 12.09 27.46
C PRO A 215 19.05 12.58 27.08
N ALA A 216 19.31 12.70 25.78
CA ALA A 216 20.58 13.20 25.25
C ALA A 216 20.36 14.48 24.44
N ASP A 217 21.25 15.45 24.63
CA ASP A 217 21.26 16.73 23.91
C ASP A 217 22.22 16.65 22.73
N PHE A 218 21.69 16.87 21.53
CA PHE A 218 22.45 16.83 20.27
C PHE A 218 22.71 18.22 19.68
N GLY A 219 22.42 19.29 20.43
CA GLY A 219 22.51 20.67 19.94
C GLY A 219 21.12 21.21 19.61
N PRO A 220 20.57 21.02 18.40
CA PRO A 220 19.23 21.52 18.05
C PRO A 220 18.08 20.67 18.63
N VAL A 221 18.37 19.46 19.10
CA VAL A 221 17.39 18.45 19.54
C VAL A 221 17.81 17.84 20.87
N VAL A 222 16.86 17.66 21.77
CA VAL A 222 16.97 16.72 22.90
C VAL A 222 16.13 15.49 22.57
N ALA A 223 16.71 14.29 22.73
CA ALA A 223 16.06 13.05 22.35
C ALA A 223 15.98 12.07 23.52
N LEU A 224 14.85 11.35 23.63
CA LEU A 224 14.69 10.23 24.55
C LEU A 224 14.44 8.94 23.79
N ARG A 225 15.26 7.91 24.06
CA ARG A 225 15.19 6.60 23.43
C ARG A 225 14.26 5.68 24.21
N PHE A 226 13.41 4.96 23.49
CA PHE A 226 12.56 3.88 23.97
C PHE A 226 12.87 2.57 23.21
N GLN A 227 12.30 1.45 23.64
CA GLN A 227 12.47 0.14 22.99
C GLN A 227 12.01 0.13 21.52
N ARG A 228 10.96 0.90 21.19
CA ARG A 228 10.30 0.88 19.87
C ARG A 228 10.38 2.19 19.12
N GLY A 229 10.90 3.26 19.73
CA GLY A 229 10.90 4.59 19.13
C GLY A 229 11.79 5.58 19.86
N VAL A 230 11.84 6.79 19.33
CA VAL A 230 12.55 7.93 19.94
C VAL A 230 11.64 9.14 19.86
N ILE A 231 11.54 9.89 20.96
CA ILE A 231 10.91 11.21 20.95
C ILE A 231 12.02 12.25 20.81
N HIS A 232 11.87 13.14 19.83
CA HIS A 232 12.71 14.33 19.63
C HIS A 232 11.96 15.56 20.11
N ARG A 233 12.52 16.32 21.05
CA ARG A 233 12.12 17.69 21.33
C ARG A 233 13.11 18.66 20.69
N TRP A 234 12.60 19.48 19.79
CA TRP A 234 13.37 20.50 19.09
C TRP A 234 13.50 21.76 19.94
N LYS A 235 14.65 22.43 19.89
CA LYS A 235 14.87 23.71 20.58
C LYS A 235 14.36 24.92 19.78
N SER A 236 14.07 24.71 18.50
CA SER A 236 13.43 25.67 17.59
C SER A 236 12.11 25.11 17.09
N THR A 237 11.18 26.00 16.72
CA THR A 237 9.89 25.62 16.13
C THR A 237 10.10 25.07 14.73
N HIS A 238 9.44 23.94 14.43
CA HIS A 238 9.44 23.36 13.09
C HIS A 238 8.02 22.97 12.65
N PRO A 239 7.73 22.94 11.33
CA PRO A 239 6.40 22.57 10.84
C PRO A 239 5.96 21.13 11.17
N TRP A 240 6.91 20.25 11.50
CA TRP A 240 6.65 18.83 11.80
C TRP A 240 6.57 18.52 13.29
N THR A 241 6.76 19.52 14.16
CA THR A 241 6.60 19.36 15.60
C THR A 241 5.17 19.63 16.02
N ASP A 242 4.75 19.00 17.11
CA ASP A 242 3.51 19.39 17.78
C ASP A 242 3.67 20.68 18.59
N ASP A 243 2.60 21.06 19.29
CA ASP A 243 2.53 22.25 20.14
C ASP A 243 3.54 22.23 21.31
N HIS A 244 4.19 21.09 21.58
CA HIS A 244 5.24 20.94 22.58
C HIS A 244 6.65 21.00 21.98
N GLY A 245 6.77 21.32 20.68
CA GLY A 245 8.03 21.29 19.96
C GLY A 245 8.58 19.87 19.80
N ALA A 246 7.74 18.84 19.93
CA ALA A 246 8.15 17.44 19.94
C ALA A 246 7.65 16.65 18.72
N SER A 247 8.36 15.58 18.39
CA SER A 247 8.07 14.70 17.25
C SER A 247 8.56 13.28 17.53
N LEU A 248 8.00 12.30 16.81
CA LEU A 248 8.49 10.92 16.82
C LEU A 248 9.51 10.73 15.71
N ALA A 249 10.64 10.11 16.03
CA ALA A 249 11.67 9.76 15.06
C ALA A 249 11.19 8.65 14.11
N ASN A 250 11.65 8.69 12.87
CA ASN A 250 11.34 7.67 11.87
C ASN A 250 12.24 6.43 12.03
N VAL A 251 12.07 5.71 13.12
CA VAL A 251 12.88 4.51 13.41
C VAL A 251 12.64 3.36 12.43
N GLY A 252 11.50 3.33 11.72
CA GLY A 252 11.27 2.36 10.65
C GLY A 252 12.06 2.68 9.38
N ASP A 253 12.29 3.96 9.08
CA ASP A 253 13.22 4.37 8.03
C ASP A 253 14.66 3.96 8.39
N LEU A 254 15.06 4.09 9.66
CA LEU A 254 16.34 3.55 10.14
C LEU A 254 16.40 2.03 9.97
N ALA A 255 15.34 1.30 10.31
CA ALA A 255 15.28 -0.15 10.11
C ALA A 255 15.44 -0.55 8.64
N ARG A 256 14.87 0.24 7.71
CA ARG A 256 15.07 0.10 6.26
C ARG A 256 16.55 0.29 5.90
N GLU A 257 17.16 1.39 6.32
CA GLU A 257 18.56 1.71 6.04
C GLU A 257 19.53 0.63 6.54
N ARG A 258 19.17 -0.03 7.65
CA ARG A 258 19.98 -1.08 8.30
C ARG A 258 19.64 -2.48 7.82
N GLY A 259 18.84 -2.62 6.77
CA GLY A 259 18.56 -3.89 6.11
C GLY A 259 17.65 -4.83 6.90
N LEU A 260 16.90 -4.33 7.89
CA LEU A 260 15.94 -5.13 8.65
C LEU A 260 14.68 -5.48 7.83
N ILE A 261 14.42 -4.70 6.76
CA ILE A 261 13.29 -4.90 5.85
C ILE A 261 13.83 -5.47 4.53
N PRO A 262 13.35 -6.64 4.07
CA PRO A 262 13.79 -7.22 2.81
C PRO A 262 13.53 -6.29 1.62
N ALA A 263 14.47 -6.21 0.66
CA ALA A 263 14.36 -5.35 -0.51
C ALA A 263 13.08 -5.59 -1.34
N ALA A 264 12.59 -6.84 -1.38
CA ALA A 264 11.34 -7.20 -2.05
C ALA A 264 10.10 -6.56 -1.38
N ALA A 265 10.13 -6.39 -0.06
CA ALA A 265 9.04 -5.77 0.68
C ALA A 265 9.01 -4.25 0.49
N LEU A 266 10.14 -3.63 0.14
CA LEU A 266 10.24 -2.20 -0.14
C LEU A 266 9.73 -1.82 -1.55
N GLN A 267 9.40 -2.79 -2.39
CA GLN A 267 8.84 -2.52 -3.71
C GLN A 267 7.38 -2.05 -3.57
N PRO A 268 7.03 -0.84 -4.02
CA PRO A 268 5.66 -0.36 -3.95
C PRO A 268 4.76 -1.12 -4.94
N GLU A 269 3.46 -1.03 -4.71
CA GLU A 269 2.39 -1.69 -5.46
C GLU A 269 1.67 -0.66 -6.33
N PRO A 270 1.05 -1.07 -7.47
CA PRO A 270 0.19 -0.19 -8.24
C PRO A 270 -1.08 0.19 -7.47
N PRO A 271 -1.72 1.33 -7.81
CA PRO A 271 -2.96 1.74 -7.18
C PRO A 271 -4.09 0.73 -7.43
N PRO A 272 -5.15 0.75 -6.60
CA PRO A 272 -6.28 -0.13 -6.75
C PRO A 272 -6.86 -0.05 -8.17
N THR A 273 -7.28 -1.19 -8.71
CA THR A 273 -7.97 -1.26 -10.00
C THR A 273 -9.38 -0.68 -9.89
N GLU A 274 -10.00 -0.35 -11.02
CA GLU A 274 -11.39 0.11 -11.01
C GLU A 274 -12.36 -0.95 -10.47
N ALA A 275 -12.04 -2.23 -10.67
CA ALA A 275 -12.79 -3.34 -10.11
C ALA A 275 -12.74 -3.35 -8.57
N GLU A 276 -11.58 -3.07 -7.97
CA GLU A 276 -11.42 -2.96 -6.51
C GLU A 276 -12.14 -1.72 -5.97
N ARG A 277 -12.01 -0.57 -6.64
CA ARG A 277 -12.77 0.64 -6.28
C ARG A 277 -14.28 0.39 -6.33
N ALA A 278 -14.76 -0.29 -7.37
CA ALA A 278 -16.16 -0.67 -7.51
C ALA A 278 -16.62 -1.59 -6.36
N ARG A 279 -15.80 -2.55 -5.91
CA ARG A 279 -16.11 -3.40 -4.75
C ARG A 279 -16.23 -2.60 -3.46
N VAL A 280 -15.34 -1.65 -3.21
CA VAL A 280 -15.40 -0.79 -2.01
C VAL A 280 -16.66 0.07 -2.02
N ARG A 281 -16.95 0.72 -3.16
CA ARG A 281 -18.19 1.51 -3.34
C ARG A 281 -19.42 0.64 -3.09
N ALA A 282 -19.48 -0.53 -3.73
CA ALA A 282 -20.57 -1.50 -3.56
C ALA A 282 -20.73 -1.97 -2.10
N ALA A 283 -19.64 -2.28 -1.41
CA ALA A 283 -19.66 -2.71 0.00
C ALA A 283 -20.22 -1.63 0.93
N ARG A 284 -20.02 -0.35 0.58
CA ARG A 284 -20.58 0.81 1.28
C ARG A 284 -22.01 1.18 0.88
N GLY A 285 -22.61 0.43 -0.03
CA GLY A 285 -23.92 0.77 -0.60
C GLY A 285 -23.87 2.00 -1.51
N LEU A 286 -22.68 2.45 -1.92
CA LEU A 286 -22.53 3.53 -2.88
C LEU A 286 -22.84 3.02 -4.29
N GLU A 287 -23.32 3.93 -5.11
CA GLU A 287 -23.65 3.67 -6.51
C GLU A 287 -22.39 3.39 -7.34
N VAL A 288 -22.47 2.38 -8.21
CA VAL A 288 -21.41 1.96 -9.13
C VAL A 288 -21.94 1.98 -10.55
N THR A 289 -21.19 2.59 -11.48
CA THR A 289 -21.54 2.61 -12.91
C THR A 289 -20.71 1.60 -13.68
N GLY A 290 -21.35 0.87 -14.59
CA GLY A 290 -20.68 -0.10 -15.46
C GLY A 290 -21.65 -0.65 -16.50
N VAL A 291 -21.52 -1.93 -16.86
CA VAL A 291 -22.44 -2.57 -17.80
C VAL A 291 -23.21 -3.71 -17.14
N ALA A 292 -24.40 -3.98 -17.68
CA ALA A 292 -25.17 -5.17 -17.41
C ALA A 292 -25.31 -5.98 -18.69
N THR A 293 -25.24 -7.30 -18.56
CA THR A 293 -25.54 -8.28 -19.61
C THR A 293 -26.70 -9.17 -19.15
N TRP A 294 -27.05 -10.17 -19.97
CA TRP A 294 -27.90 -11.26 -19.50
C TRP A 294 -27.36 -12.62 -19.92
N TYR A 295 -27.66 -13.63 -19.11
CA TYR A 295 -27.33 -15.03 -19.37
C TYR A 295 -28.61 -15.89 -19.50
N GLY A 296 -28.52 -16.86 -20.42
CA GLY A 296 -29.69 -17.44 -21.06
C GLY A 296 -29.84 -18.94 -20.93
N ARG A 297 -30.40 -19.52 -21.98
CA ARG A 297 -30.84 -20.92 -22.07
C ARG A 297 -29.76 -21.93 -21.69
N ASP A 298 -28.50 -21.69 -22.05
CA ASP A 298 -27.39 -22.61 -21.83
C ASP A 298 -27.10 -22.87 -20.35
N PHE A 299 -27.50 -21.95 -19.47
CA PHE A 299 -27.33 -22.07 -18.02
C PHE A 299 -28.60 -22.53 -17.31
N HIS A 300 -29.74 -22.61 -18.01
CA HIS A 300 -31.01 -22.90 -17.37
C HIS A 300 -31.00 -24.28 -16.69
N GLY A 301 -31.36 -24.32 -15.41
CA GLY A 301 -31.30 -25.53 -14.59
C GLY A 301 -29.93 -25.84 -13.97
N ALA A 302 -28.86 -25.16 -14.38
CA ALA A 302 -27.54 -25.31 -13.75
C ALA A 302 -27.55 -24.76 -12.32
N LEU A 303 -26.70 -25.29 -11.44
CA LEU A 303 -26.59 -24.79 -10.07
C LEU A 303 -25.87 -23.44 -10.06
N MET A 304 -26.51 -22.44 -9.46
CA MET A 304 -25.91 -21.14 -9.15
C MET A 304 -25.02 -21.24 -7.90
N ALA A 305 -24.21 -20.21 -7.65
CA ALA A 305 -23.35 -20.09 -6.47
C ALA A 305 -24.11 -20.10 -5.13
N ASN A 306 -25.41 -19.81 -5.12
CA ASN A 306 -26.26 -19.98 -3.92
C ASN A 306 -26.79 -21.42 -3.73
N GLY A 307 -26.38 -22.37 -4.57
CA GLY A 307 -26.80 -23.77 -4.53
C GLY A 307 -28.18 -24.06 -5.13
N ARG A 308 -28.87 -23.07 -5.72
CA ARG A 308 -30.20 -23.25 -6.34
C ARG A 308 -30.08 -23.35 -7.86
N PRO A 309 -30.94 -24.13 -8.55
CA PRO A 309 -31.00 -24.16 -10.01
C PRO A 309 -31.34 -22.78 -10.59
N PHE A 310 -30.62 -22.36 -11.63
CA PHE A 310 -30.86 -21.12 -12.35
C PHE A 310 -32.17 -21.18 -13.15
N ASN A 311 -33.02 -20.17 -12.96
CA ASN A 311 -34.22 -19.97 -13.77
C ASN A 311 -34.10 -18.66 -14.55
N MET A 312 -33.90 -18.75 -15.87
CA MET A 312 -33.79 -17.56 -16.73
C MET A 312 -35.07 -16.73 -16.78
N TRP A 313 -36.22 -17.32 -16.43
CA TRP A 313 -37.52 -16.67 -16.37
C TRP A 313 -37.80 -16.00 -15.02
N ASN A 314 -36.88 -16.08 -14.06
CA ASN A 314 -37.03 -15.39 -12.78
C ASN A 314 -36.57 -13.92 -12.89
N PRO A 315 -37.45 -12.92 -12.80
CA PRO A 315 -37.11 -11.51 -13.00
C PRO A 315 -36.29 -10.90 -11.84
N SER A 316 -36.03 -11.67 -10.78
CA SER A 316 -35.27 -11.20 -9.60
C SER A 316 -33.86 -11.76 -9.52
N THR A 317 -33.41 -12.53 -10.52
CA THR A 317 -32.12 -13.25 -10.47
C THR A 317 -31.03 -12.46 -11.20
N ALA A 318 -29.90 -12.26 -10.54
CA ALA A 318 -28.69 -11.71 -11.14
C ALA A 318 -27.43 -12.41 -10.59
N ALA A 319 -26.40 -12.51 -11.44
CA ALA A 319 -25.04 -12.81 -11.05
C ALA A 319 -24.24 -11.52 -10.86
N SER A 320 -23.32 -11.48 -9.89
CA SER A 320 -22.35 -10.37 -9.76
C SER A 320 -21.03 -10.90 -9.21
N ASN A 321 -19.90 -10.31 -9.58
CA ASN A 321 -18.59 -10.57 -8.96
C ASN A 321 -18.12 -9.42 -8.03
N ILE A 322 -18.97 -8.41 -7.85
CA ILE A 322 -18.67 -7.18 -7.09
C ILE A 322 -19.54 -7.13 -5.83
N PHE A 323 -20.84 -7.38 -5.96
CA PHE A 323 -21.78 -7.31 -4.84
C PHE A 323 -21.87 -8.65 -4.08
N PRO A 324 -21.98 -8.69 -2.75
CA PRO A 324 -22.13 -9.94 -1.99
C PRO A 324 -23.36 -10.77 -2.43
N LEU A 325 -23.26 -12.11 -2.33
CA LEU A 325 -24.41 -13.00 -2.54
C LEU A 325 -25.54 -12.62 -1.57
N GLY A 326 -26.77 -12.64 -2.06
CA GLY A 326 -27.97 -12.26 -1.31
C GLY A 326 -28.32 -10.77 -1.37
N SER A 327 -27.40 -9.89 -1.80
CA SER A 327 -27.64 -8.45 -1.93
C SER A 327 -28.84 -8.16 -2.83
N LEU A 328 -29.71 -7.23 -2.43
CA LEU A 328 -30.71 -6.62 -3.30
C LEU A 328 -30.09 -5.40 -3.98
N LEU A 329 -30.21 -5.33 -5.30
CA LEU A 329 -29.62 -4.28 -6.12
C LEU A 329 -30.71 -3.56 -6.91
N ARG A 330 -30.68 -2.23 -6.90
CA ARG A 330 -31.38 -1.43 -7.90
C ARG A 330 -30.46 -1.27 -9.09
N VAL A 331 -30.92 -1.71 -10.26
CA VAL A 331 -30.19 -1.60 -11.53
C VAL A 331 -30.93 -0.59 -12.40
N THR A 332 -30.30 0.54 -12.68
CA THR A 332 -30.88 1.64 -13.45
C THR A 332 -30.17 1.77 -14.78
N ARG A 333 -30.91 1.65 -15.89
CA ARG A 333 -30.38 1.87 -17.25
C ARG A 333 -30.05 3.36 -17.40
N VAL A 334 -28.79 3.67 -17.72
CA VAL A 334 -28.31 5.07 -17.72
C VAL A 334 -29.04 5.92 -18.75
N VAL A 335 -29.33 5.35 -19.93
CA VAL A 335 -29.90 6.10 -21.06
C VAL A 335 -31.38 6.42 -20.89
N THR A 336 -32.16 5.53 -20.27
CA THR A 336 -33.62 5.71 -20.12
C THR A 336 -34.04 6.12 -18.71
N GLY A 337 -33.19 5.90 -17.71
CA GLY A 337 -33.55 6.03 -16.29
C GLY A 337 -34.45 4.92 -15.76
N ALA A 338 -34.86 3.96 -16.60
CA ALA A 338 -35.66 2.80 -16.17
C ALA A 338 -34.85 1.94 -15.19
N SER A 339 -35.51 1.39 -14.17
CA SER A 339 -34.83 0.58 -13.14
C SER A 339 -35.60 -0.65 -12.73
N ILE A 340 -34.86 -1.67 -12.30
CA ILE A 340 -35.37 -2.91 -11.73
C ILE A 340 -34.68 -3.19 -10.40
N VAL A 341 -35.28 -4.08 -9.59
CA VAL A 341 -34.65 -4.60 -8.38
C VAL A 341 -34.42 -6.10 -8.51
N VAL A 342 -33.16 -6.51 -8.33
CA VAL A 342 -32.74 -7.92 -8.46
C VAL A 342 -31.97 -8.36 -7.22
N ARG A 343 -31.86 -9.66 -7.02
CA ARG A 343 -31.06 -10.29 -5.98
C ARG A 343 -29.83 -10.94 -6.59
N VAL A 344 -28.67 -10.67 -6.00
CA VAL A 344 -27.43 -11.38 -6.31
C VAL A 344 -27.58 -12.82 -5.83
N THR A 345 -27.63 -13.74 -6.76
CA THR A 345 -27.89 -15.17 -6.51
C THR A 345 -26.80 -16.07 -7.08
N ASP A 346 -25.94 -15.51 -7.93
CA ASP A 346 -24.91 -16.26 -8.62
C ASP A 346 -23.59 -15.46 -8.78
N ARG A 347 -22.55 -16.15 -9.23
CA ARG A 347 -21.26 -15.62 -9.69
C ARG A 347 -21.06 -16.03 -11.14
N GLY A 348 -20.30 -15.25 -11.91
CA GLY A 348 -20.05 -15.57 -13.32
C GLY A 348 -18.59 -15.47 -13.72
N ALA A 349 -18.26 -15.90 -14.93
CA ALA A 349 -16.91 -15.78 -15.48
C ALA A 349 -16.58 -14.37 -16.03
N PHE A 350 -17.50 -13.42 -15.89
CA PHE A 350 -17.33 -12.05 -16.37
C PHE A 350 -16.42 -11.20 -15.47
N ARG A 351 -15.80 -10.18 -16.08
CA ARG A 351 -14.90 -9.23 -15.41
C ARG A 351 -15.40 -7.80 -15.60
N HIS A 352 -14.82 -6.89 -14.82
CA HIS A 352 -15.07 -5.45 -14.94
C HIS A 352 -14.84 -4.98 -16.39
N PRO A 353 -15.69 -4.10 -16.96
CA PRO A 353 -16.73 -3.29 -16.30
C PRO A 353 -18.11 -3.93 -16.18
N ASN A 354 -18.27 -5.25 -16.41
CA ASN A 354 -19.56 -5.92 -16.20
C ASN A 354 -19.87 -6.06 -14.71
N LEU A 355 -20.88 -5.34 -14.24
CA LEU A 355 -21.27 -5.28 -12.83
C LEU A 355 -22.22 -6.42 -12.46
N VAL A 356 -23.16 -6.70 -13.36
CA VAL A 356 -24.26 -7.65 -13.15
C VAL A 356 -24.60 -8.36 -14.45
N ASP A 357 -24.75 -9.68 -14.36
CA ASP A 357 -25.33 -10.49 -15.42
C ASP A 357 -26.75 -10.84 -15.00
N LEU A 358 -27.75 -10.38 -15.74
CA LEU A 358 -29.16 -10.51 -15.37
C LEU A 358 -29.72 -11.83 -15.93
N SER A 359 -30.79 -12.33 -15.31
CA SER A 359 -31.62 -13.31 -16.01
C SER A 359 -32.28 -12.66 -17.24
N TYR A 360 -32.65 -13.49 -18.22
CA TYR A 360 -33.40 -13.01 -19.39
C TYR A 360 -34.65 -12.22 -19.00
N ALA A 361 -35.46 -12.73 -18.06
CA ALA A 361 -36.66 -12.03 -17.60
C ALA A 361 -36.37 -10.70 -16.91
N ALA A 362 -35.27 -10.60 -16.14
CA ALA A 362 -34.87 -9.35 -15.50
C ALA A 362 -34.46 -8.32 -16.55
N PHE A 363 -33.61 -8.71 -17.51
CA PHE A 363 -33.15 -7.82 -18.58
C PHE A 363 -34.31 -7.34 -19.46
N ALA A 364 -35.15 -8.26 -19.94
CA ALA A 364 -36.30 -7.98 -20.80
C ALA A 364 -37.36 -7.07 -20.15
N SER A 365 -37.35 -6.93 -18.82
CA SER A 365 -38.32 -6.08 -18.11
C SER A 365 -38.03 -4.57 -18.22
N PHE A 366 -36.83 -4.17 -18.64
CA PHE A 366 -36.45 -2.75 -18.73
C PHE A 366 -35.48 -2.42 -19.88
N ALA A 367 -35.04 -3.40 -20.66
CA ALA A 367 -34.24 -3.24 -21.85
C ALA A 367 -34.60 -4.30 -22.91
N ASP A 368 -34.25 -4.04 -24.17
CA ASP A 368 -34.45 -5.01 -25.24
C ASP A 368 -33.35 -6.07 -25.15
N PRO A 369 -33.65 -7.38 -25.02
CA PRO A 369 -32.63 -8.42 -24.99
C PRO A 369 -31.64 -8.38 -26.16
N ASP A 370 -32.05 -7.84 -27.31
CA ASP A 370 -31.19 -7.66 -28.49
C ASP A 370 -30.11 -6.57 -28.29
N ASP A 371 -30.26 -5.68 -27.30
CA ASP A 371 -29.21 -4.75 -26.88
C ASP A 371 -27.97 -5.51 -26.38
N GLY A 372 -28.18 -6.69 -25.75
CA GLY A 372 -27.16 -7.60 -25.21
C GLY A 372 -26.37 -7.06 -24.01
N VAL A 373 -25.78 -5.87 -24.16
CA VAL A 373 -24.97 -5.16 -23.17
C VAL A 373 -25.46 -3.74 -23.03
N ILE A 374 -25.85 -3.35 -21.82
CA ILE A 374 -26.36 -1.99 -21.54
C ILE A 374 -25.54 -1.31 -20.44
N ARG A 375 -25.40 0.02 -20.53
CA ARG A 375 -24.77 0.81 -19.48
C ARG A 375 -25.76 1.07 -18.33
N VAL A 376 -25.33 0.74 -17.11
CA VAL A 376 -26.18 0.80 -15.91
C VAL A 376 -25.48 1.49 -14.74
N ARG A 377 -26.29 2.07 -13.85
CA ARG A 377 -25.94 2.40 -12.47
C ARG A 377 -26.54 1.37 -11.54
N VAL A 378 -25.75 0.91 -10.57
CA VAL A 378 -26.13 -0.16 -9.63
C VAL A 378 -25.86 0.31 -8.21
N GLU A 379 -26.87 0.21 -7.35
CA GLU A 379 -26.77 0.52 -5.92
C GLU A 379 -27.41 -0.61 -5.10
N ARG A 380 -26.97 -0.78 -3.86
CA ARG A 380 -27.57 -1.75 -2.94
C ARG A 380 -28.85 -1.15 -2.34
N VAL A 381 -29.91 -1.95 -2.30
CA VAL A 381 -31.15 -1.57 -1.61
C VAL A 381 -31.06 -2.06 -0.16
N GLY A 382 -30.98 -1.12 0.78
CA GLY A 382 -30.94 -1.40 2.23
C GLY A 382 -29.62 -1.08 2.88
#